data_AF-A0A934I5Z0-F1
#
_entry.id   AF-A0A934I5Z0-F1
#
_cell.length_a   1.000
_cell.length_b   1.000
_cell.length_c   1.000
_cell.angle_alpha   90.00
_cell.angle_beta   90.00
_cell.angle_gamma   90.00
#
_symmetry.space_group_name_H-M   'P 1'
#
loop_
_entity.id
_entity.type
_entity.pdbx_description
1 polymer ?
#
loop_
_entity_poly.entity_id
_entity_poly.type
_entity_poly.pdbx_seq_one_letter_code
_entity_poly.pdbx_strand_id
1 'polypeptide(L)'
;MEQHGAPLGTADPLAALRLLLDDSPEDATTVVPLDAESCEALADDHLVCQCNNVSAGEIRRVLADGSCGSLDDVQVLTRAGGGCGHCLPTVAGIVDVELLKVRPL
;
A
#
# COMPACT_ATOMS: atom_id res chain seq x y z
N MET A 1 4.79 30.16 33.56
CA MET A 1 3.82 29.06 33.79
C MET A 1 2.78 29.13 32.68
N GLU A 2 3.24 28.99 31.44
CA GLU A 2 2.39 29.17 30.26
C GLU A 2 1.83 27.81 29.87
N GLN A 3 0.52 27.74 29.99
CA GLN A 3 -0.32 26.58 29.79
C GLN A 3 -0.33 26.26 28.28
N HIS A 4 0.47 25.30 27.83
CA HIS A 4 0.32 24.73 26.49
C HIS A 4 -0.86 23.76 26.51
N GLY A 5 -2.06 24.32 26.45
CA GLY A 5 -3.27 23.57 26.13
C GLY A 5 -3.15 23.05 24.70
N ALA A 6 -3.15 21.73 24.53
CA ALA A 6 -3.26 21.10 23.22
C ALA A 6 -4.54 21.62 22.53
N PRO A 7 -4.48 22.06 21.27
CA PRO A 7 -5.66 22.53 20.57
C PRO A 7 -6.64 21.36 20.41
N LEU A 8 -7.84 21.55 20.96
CA LEU A 8 -9.00 20.72 20.65
C LEU A 8 -9.32 20.88 19.15
N GLY A 9 -9.05 19.85 18.34
CA GLY A 9 -9.76 19.67 17.07
C GLY A 9 -8.95 19.65 15.76
N THR A 10 -7.80 18.98 15.67
CA THR A 10 -7.32 18.52 14.35
C THR A 10 -7.81 17.09 14.12
N ALA A 11 -8.25 16.78 12.89
CA ALA A 11 -8.81 15.47 12.51
C ALA A 11 -7.79 14.32 12.51
N ASP A 12 -6.66 14.49 13.18
CA ASP A 12 -5.58 13.52 13.24
C ASP A 12 -5.63 12.77 14.59
N PRO A 13 -6.16 11.54 14.63
CA PRO A 13 -6.24 10.75 15.86
C PRO A 13 -4.86 10.41 16.45
N LEU A 14 -3.77 10.64 15.70
CA LEU A 14 -2.40 10.38 16.11
C LEU A 14 -1.62 11.66 16.44
N ALA A 15 -2.24 12.85 16.41
CA ALA A 15 -1.53 14.13 16.62
C ALA A 15 -0.74 14.17 17.94
N ALA A 16 -1.33 13.66 19.03
CA ALA A 16 -0.65 13.60 20.32
C ALA A 16 0.55 12.64 20.31
N LEU A 17 0.46 11.51 19.60
CA LEU A 17 1.55 10.55 19.49
C LEU A 17 2.67 11.11 18.60
N ARG A 18 2.32 11.77 17.50
CA ARG A 18 3.26 12.45 16.61
C ARG A 18 4.11 13.48 17.33
N LEU A 19 3.48 14.30 18.16
CA LEU A 19 4.20 15.28 18.99
C LEU A 19 5.17 14.61 19.97
N LEU A 20 4.81 13.45 20.56
CA LEU A 20 5.70 12.72 21.46
C LEU A 20 6.87 12.05 20.73
N LEU A 21 6.68 11.69 19.46
CA LEU A 21 7.70 11.04 18.63
C LEU A 21 8.54 12.04 17.81
N ASP A 22 8.24 13.34 17.89
CA ASP A 22 8.80 14.39 17.03
C ASP A 22 8.61 14.08 15.52
N ASP A 23 7.52 13.38 15.19
CA ASP A 23 7.14 12.93 13.84
C ASP A 23 6.24 13.99 13.19
N SER A 24 6.78 14.77 12.27
CA SER A 24 6.03 15.80 11.54
C SER A 24 5.32 15.18 10.33
N PRO A 25 4.07 15.57 10.00
CA PRO A 25 3.36 15.02 8.84
C PRO A 25 4.06 15.29 7.49
N GLU A 26 4.98 16.26 7.44
CA GLU A 26 5.78 16.54 6.24
C GLU A 26 6.87 15.48 5.96
N ASP A 27 7.23 14.68 6.96
CA ASP A 27 8.19 13.57 6.83
C ASP A 27 7.52 12.27 6.37
N ALA A 28 6.18 12.25 6.26
CA ALA A 28 5.44 11.07 5.85
C ALA A 28 5.77 10.70 4.40
N THR A 29 6.33 9.51 4.20
CA THR A 29 6.52 8.95 2.86
C THR A 29 5.17 8.48 2.31
N THR A 30 4.67 9.16 1.28
CA THR A 30 3.48 8.72 0.54
C THR A 30 3.83 7.51 -0.33
N VAL A 31 2.99 6.47 -0.29
CA VAL A 31 3.09 5.35 -1.23
C VAL A 31 2.63 5.83 -2.60
N VAL A 32 3.57 5.94 -3.53
CA VAL A 32 3.28 6.22 -4.94
C VAL A 32 3.27 4.89 -5.69
N PRO A 33 2.17 4.51 -6.39
CA PRO A 33 2.14 3.30 -7.19
C PRO A 33 3.25 3.29 -8.26
N LEU A 34 3.81 2.11 -8.52
CA LEU A 34 4.70 1.89 -9.65
C LEU A 34 3.93 2.14 -10.97
N ASP A 35 4.63 2.64 -11.99
CA ASP A 35 4.01 2.92 -13.28
C ASP A 35 3.55 1.64 -13.99
N ALA A 36 2.55 1.80 -14.86
CA ALA A 36 1.88 0.69 -15.52
C ALA A 36 2.84 -0.13 -16.41
N GLU A 37 3.74 0.52 -17.16
CA GLU A 37 4.69 -0.16 -18.04
C GLU A 37 5.61 -1.08 -17.25
N SER A 38 6.16 -0.58 -16.14
CA SER A 38 6.98 -1.38 -15.23
C SER A 38 6.21 -2.53 -14.60
N CYS A 39 4.95 -2.33 -14.20
CA CYS A 39 4.09 -3.38 -13.65
C CYS A 39 3.77 -4.48 -14.68
N GLU A 40 3.56 -4.11 -15.94
CA GLU A 40 3.29 -5.05 -17.03
C GLU A 40 4.53 -5.83 -17.46
N ALA A 41 5.72 -5.23 -17.34
CA ALA A 41 6.99 -5.88 -17.64
C ALA A 41 7.39 -6.98 -16.64
N LEU A 42 6.76 -7.05 -15.47
CA LEU A 42 7.05 -8.08 -14.47
C LEU A 42 6.56 -9.46 -14.92
N ALA A 43 7.47 -10.43 -14.95
CA ALA A 43 7.13 -11.84 -15.11
C ALA A 43 6.35 -12.37 -13.89
N ASP A 44 5.50 -13.37 -14.10
CA ASP A 44 4.63 -13.92 -13.04
C ASP A 44 5.40 -14.54 -11.86
N ASP A 45 6.60 -15.06 -12.11
CA ASP A 45 7.51 -15.63 -11.12
C ASP A 45 8.38 -14.58 -10.41
N HIS A 46 8.31 -13.32 -10.83
CA HIS A 46 9.04 -12.24 -10.17
C HIS A 46 8.55 -12.05 -8.73
N LEU A 47 9.46 -12.14 -7.77
CA LEU A 47 9.15 -12.02 -6.35
C LEU A 47 8.98 -10.54 -5.96
N VAL A 48 7.73 -10.13 -5.76
CA VAL A 48 7.37 -8.74 -5.42
C VAL A 48 7.52 -8.49 -3.91
N CYS A 49 7.01 -9.39 -3.08
CA CYS A 49 7.13 -9.26 -1.62
C CYS A 49 8.10 -10.31 -1.07
N GLN A 50 9.33 -9.89 -0.80
CA GLN A 50 10.34 -10.78 -0.23
C GLN A 50 10.00 -11.30 1.18
N CYS A 51 9.34 -10.47 2.00
CA CYS A 51 8.98 -10.84 3.38
C CYS A 51 7.94 -11.97 3.44
N ASN A 52 6.95 -11.93 2.55
CA ASN A 52 5.83 -12.88 2.55
C ASN A 52 5.91 -13.89 1.40
N ASN A 53 6.99 -13.84 0.61
CA ASN A 53 7.26 -14.71 -0.51
C ASN A 53 6.14 -14.73 -1.57
N VAL A 54 5.66 -13.54 -1.95
CA VAL A 54 4.56 -13.34 -2.92
C VAL A 54 5.09 -12.86 -4.25
N SER A 55 4.72 -13.53 -5.35
CA SER A 55 5.11 -13.17 -6.71
C SER A 55 4.07 -12.27 -7.40
N ALA A 56 4.47 -11.62 -8.50
CA ALA A 56 3.56 -10.81 -9.31
C ALA A 56 2.38 -11.64 -9.84
N GLY A 57 2.62 -12.88 -10.27
CA GLY A 57 1.60 -13.79 -10.77
C GLY A 57 0.60 -14.20 -9.68
N GLU A 58 1.03 -14.33 -8.43
CA GLU A 58 0.12 -14.60 -7.32
C GLU A 58 -0.84 -13.44 -7.06
N ILE A 59 -0.34 -12.19 -7.13
CA ILE A 59 -1.18 -10.98 -7.01
C ILE A 59 -2.18 -10.90 -8.17
N ARG A 60 -1.73 -11.10 -9.42
CA ARG A 60 -2.61 -11.13 -10.60
C ARG A 60 -3.69 -12.19 -10.47
N ARG A 61 -3.34 -13.38 -9.96
CA ARG A 61 -4.26 -14.51 -9.79
C ARG A 61 -5.40 -14.19 -8.83
N VAL A 62 -5.10 -13.62 -7.67
CA VAL A 62 -6.13 -13.26 -6.68
C VAL A 62 -7.04 -12.13 -7.17
N LEU A 63 -6.57 -11.25 -8.07
CA LEU A 63 -7.40 -10.22 -8.69
C LEU A 63 -8.30 -10.80 -9.80
N ALA A 64 -7.76 -11.74 -10.58
CA ALA A 64 -8.47 -12.35 -11.70
C ALA A 64 -9.60 -13.30 -11.28
N ASP A 65 -9.50 -13.94 -10.11
CA ASP A 65 -10.54 -14.83 -9.59
C ASP A 65 -11.78 -14.09 -9.06
N GLY A 66 -11.71 -12.75 -8.97
CA GLY A 66 -12.80 -11.89 -8.52
C GLY A 66 -13.05 -11.92 -7.01
N SER A 67 -12.21 -12.62 -6.23
CA SER A 67 -12.28 -12.68 -4.77
C SER A 67 -11.77 -11.40 -4.11
N CYS A 68 -11.04 -10.57 -4.84
CA CYS A 68 -10.43 -9.35 -4.34
C CYS A 68 -10.67 -8.18 -5.32
N GLY A 69 -10.91 -6.98 -4.78
CA GLY A 69 -11.28 -5.79 -5.56
C GLY A 69 -10.51 -4.54 -5.17
N SER A 70 -9.54 -4.66 -4.27
CA SER A 70 -8.78 -3.55 -3.72
C SER A 70 -7.40 -4.00 -3.27
N LEU A 71 -6.51 -3.02 -3.03
CA LEU A 71 -5.21 -3.28 -2.43
C LEU A 71 -5.35 -3.97 -1.07
N ASP A 72 -6.29 -3.53 -0.23
CA ASP A 72 -6.53 -4.10 1.10
C ASP A 72 -6.89 -5.59 1.01
N ASP A 73 -7.76 -5.97 0.08
CA ASP A 73 -8.11 -7.38 -0.13
C ASP A 73 -6.89 -8.21 -0.54
N VAL A 74 -6.02 -7.67 -1.40
CA VAL A 74 -4.75 -8.32 -1.78
C VAL A 74 -3.85 -8.50 -0.56
N GLN A 75 -3.76 -7.50 0.32
CA GLN A 75 -2.98 -7.60 1.56
C GLN A 75 -3.55 -8.67 2.50
N VAL A 76 -4.88 -8.76 2.64
CA VAL A 76 -5.53 -9.78 3.48
C VAL A 76 -5.28 -11.18 2.96
N LEU A 77 -5.37 -11.39 1.64
CA LEU A 77 -5.28 -12.72 1.02
C LEU A 77 -3.82 -13.20 0.86
N THR A 78 -2.89 -12.30 0.53
CA THR A 78 -1.50 -12.66 0.18
C THR A 78 -0.48 -12.21 1.23
N ARG A 79 -0.83 -11.28 2.12
CA ARG A 79 0.08 -10.57 3.04
C ARG A 79 1.11 -9.67 2.35
N ALA A 80 1.09 -9.53 1.02
CA ALA A 80 1.99 -8.61 0.33
C ALA A 80 1.81 -7.18 0.88
N GLY A 81 2.91 -6.48 1.16
CA GLY A 81 2.86 -5.13 1.74
C GLY A 81 2.66 -5.04 3.26
N GLY A 82 2.19 -6.10 3.94
CA GLY A 82 1.96 -6.09 5.39
C GLY A 82 3.19 -6.33 6.28
N GLY A 83 4.38 -6.46 5.68
CA GLY A 83 5.66 -6.67 6.37
C GLY A 83 6.46 -5.38 6.51
N CYS A 84 7.59 -5.29 5.79
CA CYS A 84 8.46 -4.10 5.80
C CYS A 84 7.97 -2.92 4.94
N GLY A 85 6.89 -3.11 4.17
CA GLY A 85 6.29 -2.07 3.33
C GLY A 85 7.05 -1.72 2.03
N HIS A 86 8.28 -2.19 1.81
CA HIS A 86 9.10 -1.77 0.66
C HIS A 86 8.50 -2.11 -0.72
N CYS A 87 7.67 -3.16 -0.78
CA CYS A 87 6.98 -3.59 -1.99
C CYS A 87 5.66 -2.86 -2.25
N LEU A 88 5.18 -2.00 -1.34
CA LEU A 88 3.87 -1.35 -1.45
C LEU A 88 3.68 -0.57 -2.77
N PRO A 89 4.65 0.22 -3.27
CA PRO A 89 4.55 0.85 -4.58
C PRO A 89 4.25 -0.14 -5.72
N THR A 90 4.98 -1.26 -5.76
CA THR A 90 4.83 -2.28 -6.78
C THR A 90 3.51 -3.02 -6.66
N VAL A 91 3.10 -3.39 -5.44
CA VAL A 91 1.82 -4.07 -5.21
C VAL A 91 0.65 -3.17 -5.61
N ALA A 92 0.67 -1.90 -5.21
CA ALA A 92 -0.35 -0.92 -5.57
C ALA A 92 -0.43 -0.73 -7.10
N GLY A 93 0.71 -0.59 -7.78
CA GLY A 93 0.74 -0.45 -9.24
C GLY A 93 0.18 -1.68 -9.98
N ILE A 94 0.51 -2.89 -9.53
CA ILE A 94 -0.06 -4.13 -10.10
C ILE A 94 -1.58 -4.15 -9.91
N VAL A 95 -2.06 -3.81 -8.70
CA VAL A 95 -3.50 -3.78 -8.40
C VAL A 95 -4.23 -2.79 -9.31
N ASP A 96 -3.71 -1.57 -9.45
CA ASP A 96 -4.31 -0.54 -10.30
C ASP A 96 -4.40 -0.99 -11.76
N VAL A 97 -3.30 -1.51 -12.31
CA VAL A 97 -3.24 -2.02 -13.69
C VAL A 97 -4.23 -3.16 -13.92
N GLU A 98 -4.25 -4.15 -13.02
CA GLU A 98 -5.08 -5.33 -13.19
C GLU A 98 -6.57 -5.02 -13.01
N LEU A 99 -6.94 -4.17 -12.04
CA LEU A 99 -8.34 -3.79 -11.84
C LEU A 99 -8.91 -3.03 -13.04
N LEU A 100 -8.11 -2.23 -13.74
CA LEU A 100 -8.50 -1.59 -15.01
C LEU A 100 -8.73 -2.63 -16.13
N LYS A 101 -7.97 -3.72 -16.16
CA LYS A 101 -8.14 -4.81 -17.14
C LYS A 101 -9.39 -5.65 -16.87
N VAL A 102 -9.70 -5.97 -15.61
CA VAL A 102 -10.87 -6.81 -15.28
C VAL A 102 -12.19 -6.02 -15.34
N ARG A 103 -12.14 -4.69 -15.24
CA ARG A 103 -13.31 -3.79 -15.30
C ARG A 103 -13.09 -2.63 -16.27
N PRO A 104 -13.11 -2.87 -17.59
CA PRO A 104 -13.16 -1.79 -18.56
C PRO A 104 -14.51 -1.05 -18.43
N LEU A 105 -14.44 0.25 -18.19
CA LEU A 105 -15.60 1.17 -18.17
C LEU A 105 -16.26 1.28 -19.55
#